data_AF-A0A3M1QHV8-F1
#
_entry.id   AF-A0A3M1QHV8-F1
#
_cell.length_a   1.000
_cell.length_b   1.000
_cell.length_c   1.000
_cell.angle_alpha   90.00
_cell.angle_beta   90.00
_cell.angle_gamma   90.00
#
_symmetry.space_group_name_H-M   'P 1'
#
loop_
_entity.id
_entity.type
_entity.pdbx_description
1 polymer ?
#
loop_
_entity_poly.entity_id
_entity_poly.type
_entity_poly.pdbx_seq_one_letter_code
_entity_poly.pdbx_strand_id
1 'polypeptide(L)'
;MIEVALASVALASAASAGLSATYFQVTATSTAGTANFVVPSSSATWNPVLEQWEWSTGGMSLMDGATQIAQLGPVQLNIKSDPQISLTFEVQAASVDTVFTVSTAVLSFPPLTNPDGLVTGALTLTDGSEPPNGATFTGLYPSGNGFMAQYNGAAPTGTSFVEAVPSMATTLP
;
A
#
# COMPACT_ATOMS: atom_id res chain seq x y z
N MET A 1 19.85 -26.11 54.07
CA MET A 1 19.30 -25.01 53.23
C MET A 1 18.96 -25.65 51.89
N ILE A 2 17.67 -25.81 51.58
CA ILE A 2 17.21 -26.41 50.31
C ILE A 2 16.64 -25.24 49.50
N GLU A 3 17.31 -24.87 48.41
CA GLU A 3 16.76 -23.93 47.43
C GLU A 3 15.73 -24.67 46.58
N VAL A 4 14.49 -24.16 46.59
CA VAL A 4 13.43 -24.60 45.70
C VAL A 4 13.44 -23.67 44.49
N ALA A 5 13.94 -24.15 43.36
CA ALA A 5 13.89 -23.43 42.10
C ALA A 5 12.46 -23.47 41.54
N LEU A 6 11.75 -22.34 41.59
CA LEU A 6 10.47 -22.15 40.92
C LEU A 6 10.73 -21.94 39.41
N ALA A 7 10.37 -22.93 38.60
CA ALA A 7 10.36 -22.80 37.15
C ALA A 7 9.14 -21.93 36.74
N SER A 8 9.40 -20.75 36.20
CA SER A 8 8.36 -19.89 35.60
C SER A 8 7.99 -20.43 34.21
N VAL A 9 6.75 -20.90 34.07
CA VAL A 9 6.18 -21.22 32.76
C VAL A 9 5.84 -19.89 32.08
N ALA A 10 6.68 -19.46 31.14
CA ALA A 10 6.38 -18.31 30.29
C ALA A 10 5.27 -18.69 29.31
N LEU A 11 4.04 -18.22 29.56
CA LEU A 11 2.97 -18.23 28.58
C LEU A 11 3.33 -17.23 27.48
N ALA A 12 3.83 -17.73 26.34
CA ALA A 12 3.96 -16.90 25.15
C ALA A 12 2.56 -16.51 24.68
N SER A 13 2.20 -15.23 24.79
CA SER A 13 1.01 -14.73 24.10
C SER A 13 1.27 -14.83 22.60
N ALA A 14 0.41 -15.52 21.88
CA ALA A 14 0.40 -15.44 20.42
C ALA A 14 0.29 -13.96 20.04
N ALA A 15 1.28 -13.44 19.32
CA ALA A 15 1.23 -12.09 18.80
C ALA A 15 0.09 -12.05 17.77
N SER A 16 -1.05 -11.46 18.15
CA SER A 16 -2.14 -11.23 17.21
C SER A 16 -1.73 -10.11 16.27
N ALA A 17 -1.36 -10.45 15.04
CA ALA A 17 -1.19 -9.45 13.98
C ALA A 17 -2.58 -8.97 13.53
N GLY A 18 -2.83 -7.67 13.63
CA GLY A 18 -3.99 -6.99 13.09
C GLY A 18 -3.68 -6.41 11.70
N LEU A 19 -4.71 -6.32 10.87
CA LEU A 19 -4.68 -5.60 9.60
C LEU A 19 -5.61 -4.38 9.68
N SER A 20 -5.30 -3.32 8.93
CA SER A 20 -6.21 -2.19 8.78
C SER A 20 -7.53 -2.62 8.12
N ALA A 21 -8.61 -1.87 8.42
CA ALA A 21 -9.94 -2.13 7.86
C ALA A 21 -10.02 -1.89 6.34
N THR A 22 -9.14 -1.05 5.80
CA THR A 22 -8.97 -0.83 4.36
C THR A 22 -7.73 -1.57 3.90
N TYR A 23 -7.87 -2.32 2.81
CA TYR A 23 -6.80 -3.13 2.22
C TYR A 23 -6.12 -2.45 1.05
N PHE A 24 -6.86 -1.64 0.31
CA PHE A 24 -6.34 -0.86 -0.79
C PHE A 24 -7.21 0.37 -0.98
N GLN A 25 -6.60 1.51 -1.24
CA GLN A 25 -7.31 2.71 -1.62
C GLN A 25 -6.49 3.49 -2.64
N VAL A 26 -7.19 4.04 -3.62
CA VAL A 26 -6.64 4.97 -4.61
C VAL A 26 -7.52 6.21 -4.65
N THR A 27 -6.89 7.36 -4.42
CA THR A 27 -7.50 8.66 -4.67
C THR A 27 -6.78 9.28 -5.86
N ALA A 28 -7.53 9.62 -6.90
CA ALA A 28 -7.07 10.31 -8.08
C ALA A 28 -7.67 11.73 -8.09
N THR A 29 -6.82 12.75 -8.05
CA THR A 29 -7.24 14.15 -8.01
C THR A 29 -6.67 14.90 -9.19
N SER A 30 -7.52 15.61 -9.93
CA SER A 30 -7.14 16.46 -11.07
C SER A 30 -7.89 17.79 -11.02
N THR A 31 -7.64 18.68 -11.99
CA THR A 31 -8.44 19.90 -12.15
C THR A 31 -9.87 19.61 -12.63
N ALA A 32 -10.13 18.41 -13.17
CA ALA A 32 -11.44 17.99 -13.66
C ALA A 32 -12.33 17.35 -12.57
N GLY A 33 -11.76 16.97 -11.43
CA GLY A 33 -12.50 16.33 -10.34
C GLY A 33 -11.64 15.40 -9.48
N THR A 34 -12.30 14.68 -8.57
CA THR A 34 -11.67 13.71 -7.67
C THR A 34 -12.42 12.39 -7.70
N ALA A 35 -11.71 11.29 -7.93
CA ALA A 35 -12.26 9.95 -7.87
C ALA A 35 -11.57 9.14 -6.77
N ASN A 36 -12.35 8.38 -6.00
CA ASN A 36 -11.85 7.56 -4.90
C ASN A 36 -12.32 6.11 -5.08
N PHE A 37 -11.39 5.17 -4.94
CA PHE A 37 -11.65 3.75 -4.94
C PHE A 37 -11.13 3.14 -3.65
N VAL A 38 -11.96 2.33 -2.99
CA VAL A 38 -11.64 1.75 -1.68
C VAL A 38 -12.02 0.27 -1.68
N VAL A 39 -11.08 -0.57 -1.26
CA VAL A 39 -11.26 -1.99 -1.04
C VAL A 39 -11.28 -2.24 0.48
N PRO A 40 -12.44 -2.54 1.07
CA PRO A 40 -12.50 -2.93 2.47
C PRO A 40 -11.92 -4.33 2.67
N SER A 41 -11.45 -4.62 3.88
CA SER A 41 -10.90 -5.94 4.25
C SER A 41 -11.86 -7.10 3.98
N SER A 42 -13.15 -6.85 4.11
CA SER A 42 -14.22 -7.82 3.79
C SER A 42 -14.30 -8.25 2.33
N SER A 43 -13.63 -7.57 1.40
CA SER A 43 -13.63 -7.91 -0.03
C SER A 43 -12.60 -8.97 -0.41
N ALA A 44 -11.63 -9.25 0.45
CA ALA A 44 -10.65 -10.29 0.18
C ALA A 44 -11.22 -11.68 0.46
N THR A 45 -10.77 -12.66 -0.33
CA THR A 45 -11.14 -14.06 -0.16
C THR A 45 -9.97 -14.82 0.46
N TRP A 46 -10.24 -15.65 1.46
CA TRP A 46 -9.23 -16.53 2.03
C TRP A 46 -8.91 -17.68 1.08
N ASN A 47 -7.62 -17.84 0.76
CA ASN A 47 -7.11 -18.98 0.03
C ASN A 47 -6.47 -19.98 1.02
N PRO A 48 -7.13 -21.13 1.31
CA PRO A 48 -6.65 -22.09 2.29
C PRO A 48 -5.42 -22.89 1.82
N VAL A 49 -5.11 -22.88 0.52
CA VAL A 49 -3.96 -23.60 -0.04
C VAL A 49 -2.69 -22.77 0.13
N LEU A 50 -2.78 -21.47 -0.11
CA LEU A 50 -1.66 -20.53 0.01
C LEU A 50 -1.57 -19.86 1.39
N GLU A 51 -2.56 -20.10 2.26
CA GLU A 51 -2.68 -19.50 3.59
C GLU A 51 -2.61 -17.97 3.57
N GLN A 52 -3.32 -17.36 2.61
CA GLN A 52 -3.31 -15.91 2.41
C GLN A 52 -4.69 -15.38 2.02
N TRP A 53 -4.92 -14.09 2.29
CA TRP A 53 -6.05 -13.34 1.77
C TRP A 53 -5.71 -12.77 0.41
N GLU A 54 -6.60 -12.94 -0.55
CA GLU A 54 -6.42 -12.52 -1.93
C GLU A 54 -7.52 -11.57 -2.36
N TRP A 55 -7.14 -10.52 -3.07
CA TRP A 55 -8.07 -9.65 -3.77
C TRP A 55 -7.47 -9.23 -5.10
N SER A 56 -8.30 -9.16 -6.15
CA SER A 56 -7.88 -8.61 -7.43
C SER A 56 -9.03 -7.97 -8.19
N THR A 57 -8.68 -7.12 -9.17
CA THR A 57 -9.62 -6.53 -10.13
C THR A 57 -9.04 -6.60 -11.53
N GLY A 58 -9.91 -6.63 -12.55
CA GLY A 58 -9.52 -6.54 -13.97
C GLY A 58 -9.25 -5.12 -14.46
N GLY A 59 -9.34 -4.13 -13.57
CA GLY A 59 -9.24 -2.71 -13.88
C GLY A 59 -10.61 -2.04 -14.06
N MET A 60 -10.65 -0.74 -13.86
CA MET A 60 -11.86 0.08 -13.92
C MET A 60 -11.55 1.56 -14.10
N SER A 61 -12.50 2.31 -14.67
CA SER A 61 -12.39 3.76 -14.75
C SER A 61 -12.75 4.40 -13.41
N LEU A 62 -11.93 5.36 -12.98
CA LEU A 62 -12.14 6.17 -11.80
C LEU A 62 -12.89 7.44 -12.23
N MET A 63 -14.16 7.54 -11.83
CA MET A 63 -15.10 8.56 -12.31
C MET A 63 -15.43 9.58 -11.21
N ASP A 64 -15.64 10.83 -11.61
CA ASP A 64 -16.31 11.88 -10.84
C ASP A 64 -17.56 12.32 -11.61
N GLY A 65 -18.72 11.81 -11.19
CA GLY A 65 -19.96 11.91 -11.97
C GLY A 65 -19.84 11.23 -13.34
N ALA A 66 -19.97 12.00 -14.42
CA ALA A 66 -19.82 11.52 -15.79
C ALA A 66 -18.39 11.68 -16.34
N THR A 67 -17.49 12.31 -15.59
CA THR A 67 -16.13 12.62 -16.02
C THR A 67 -15.18 11.53 -15.56
N GLN A 68 -14.39 10.98 -16.48
CA GLN A 68 -13.31 10.06 -16.12
C GLN A 68 -12.09 10.85 -15.66
N ILE A 69 -11.64 10.59 -14.43
CA ILE A 69 -10.45 11.22 -13.84
C ILE A 69 -9.20 10.40 -14.15
N ALA A 70 -9.30 9.08 -14.02
CA ALA A 70 -8.20 8.16 -14.22
C ALA A 70 -8.69 6.76 -14.59
N GLN A 71 -7.75 5.88 -14.91
CA GLN A 71 -7.96 4.45 -15.04
C GLN A 71 -7.15 3.74 -13.95
N LEU A 72 -7.82 2.83 -13.23
CA LEU A 72 -7.17 1.82 -12.41
C LEU A 72 -7.01 0.59 -13.29
N GLY A 73 -5.78 0.14 -13.51
CA GLY A 73 -5.51 -1.11 -14.20
C GLY A 73 -5.77 -2.32 -13.29
N PRO A 74 -5.28 -3.51 -13.68
CA PRO A 74 -5.33 -4.67 -12.81
C PRO A 74 -4.63 -4.39 -11.48
N VAL A 75 -5.26 -4.81 -10.40
CA VAL A 75 -4.65 -4.77 -9.06
C VAL A 75 -4.66 -6.18 -8.53
N GLN A 76 -3.55 -6.57 -7.90
CA GLN A 76 -3.42 -7.83 -7.18
C GLN A 76 -2.87 -7.57 -5.79
N LEU A 77 -3.60 -8.03 -4.78
CA LEU A 77 -3.27 -7.93 -3.38
C LEU A 77 -3.24 -9.32 -2.76
N ASN A 78 -2.12 -9.65 -2.14
CA ASN A 78 -1.94 -10.86 -1.35
C ASN A 78 -1.49 -10.46 0.06
N ILE A 79 -2.18 -10.98 1.09
CA ILE A 79 -1.84 -10.72 2.49
C ILE A 79 -1.68 -12.04 3.22
N LYS A 80 -0.49 -12.27 3.77
CA LYS A 80 -0.18 -13.42 4.62
C LYS A 80 -0.09 -12.96 6.07
N SER A 81 -0.72 -13.72 6.97
CA SER A 81 -0.81 -13.38 8.40
C SER A 81 0.54 -13.41 9.14
N ASP A 82 1.54 -14.10 8.59
CA ASP A 82 2.93 -14.06 9.06
C ASP A 82 3.68 -12.98 8.25
N PRO A 83 3.81 -11.77 8.82
CA PRO A 83 3.14 -10.59 8.32
C PRO A 83 3.75 -10.10 6.99
N GLN A 84 3.08 -10.42 5.89
CA GLN A 84 3.50 -10.02 4.55
C GLN A 84 2.33 -9.41 3.79
N ILE A 85 2.60 -8.29 3.14
CA ILE A 85 1.68 -7.64 2.20
C ILE A 85 2.40 -7.54 0.86
N SER A 86 1.75 -8.00 -0.20
CA SER A 86 2.24 -7.86 -1.57
C SER A 86 1.15 -7.21 -2.42
N LEU A 87 1.48 -6.05 -3.00
CA LEU A 87 0.60 -5.30 -3.87
C LEU A 87 1.26 -5.10 -5.23
N THR A 88 0.49 -5.34 -6.29
CA THR A 88 0.78 -4.88 -7.64
C THR A 88 -0.40 -4.08 -8.13
N PHE A 89 -0.15 -2.90 -8.70
CA PHE A 89 -1.19 -2.01 -9.19
C PHE A 89 -0.69 -1.24 -10.39
N GLU A 90 -1.63 -0.72 -11.17
CA GLU A 90 -1.39 0.17 -12.28
C GLU A 90 -2.40 1.32 -12.21
N VAL A 91 -1.93 2.55 -12.37
CA VAL A 91 -2.77 3.73 -12.46
C VAL A 91 -2.35 4.55 -13.68
N GLN A 92 -3.34 5.09 -14.38
CA GLN A 92 -3.13 5.90 -15.57
C GLN A 92 -4.01 7.15 -15.47
N ALA A 93 -3.42 8.33 -15.67
CA ALA A 93 -4.18 9.56 -15.78
C ALA A 93 -5.04 9.55 -17.05
N ALA A 94 -6.22 10.18 -17.02
CA ALA A 94 -7.03 10.36 -18.22
C ALA A 94 -6.48 11.55 -19.05
N SER A 95 -7.35 12.47 -19.49
CA SER A 95 -6.95 13.61 -20.32
C SER A 95 -6.35 14.79 -19.55
N VAL A 96 -6.11 14.66 -18.25
CA VAL A 96 -5.69 15.76 -17.36
C VAL A 96 -4.66 15.26 -16.34
N ASP A 97 -3.68 16.11 -16.03
CA ASP A 97 -2.71 15.90 -14.95
C ASP A 97 -3.42 15.46 -13.67
N THR A 98 -3.00 14.32 -13.14
CA THR A 98 -3.66 13.66 -12.02
C THR A 98 -2.64 13.29 -10.95
N VAL A 99 -2.94 13.68 -9.71
CA VAL A 99 -2.21 13.25 -8.52
C VAL A 99 -2.85 11.97 -8.00
N PHE A 100 -2.05 10.91 -7.92
CA PHE A 100 -2.47 9.64 -7.32
C PHE A 100 -1.95 9.52 -5.90
N THR A 101 -2.85 9.26 -4.96
CA THR A 101 -2.52 8.80 -3.62
C THR A 101 -2.96 7.34 -3.49
N VAL A 102 -2.01 6.43 -3.34
CA VAL A 102 -2.24 5.00 -3.21
C VAL A 102 -1.88 4.57 -1.80
N SER A 103 -2.79 3.88 -1.13
CA SER A 103 -2.57 3.30 0.19
C SER A 103 -2.98 1.84 0.22
N THR A 104 -2.37 1.08 1.13
CA THR A 104 -2.55 -0.37 1.24
C THR A 104 -2.81 -0.75 2.69
N ALA A 105 -3.09 -2.03 2.93
CA ALA A 105 -3.22 -2.56 4.28
C ALA A 105 -1.97 -2.21 5.10
N VAL A 106 -2.17 -1.88 6.38
CA VAL A 106 -1.08 -1.71 7.33
C VAL A 106 -1.12 -2.86 8.33
N LEU A 107 0.05 -3.45 8.57
CA LEU A 107 0.26 -4.47 9.59
C LEU A 107 0.35 -3.81 10.96
N SER A 108 -0.32 -4.40 11.94
CA SER A 108 -0.25 -4.00 13.34
C SER A 108 0.10 -5.22 14.19
N PHE A 109 1.08 -5.11 15.07
CA PHE A 109 1.55 -6.21 15.90
C PHE A 109 2.09 -5.69 17.24
N PRO A 110 2.04 -6.50 18.31
CA PRO A 110 2.71 -6.17 19.57
C PRO A 110 4.21 -5.91 19.36
N PRO A 111 4.87 -5.15 20.25
CA PRO A 111 6.31 -4.91 20.16
C PRO A 111 7.11 -6.22 20.02
N LEU A 112 7.93 -6.29 18.97
CA LEU A 112 8.80 -7.42 18.68
C LEU A 112 10.19 -7.19 19.29
N THR A 113 10.82 -8.25 19.81
CA THR A 113 12.22 -8.19 20.28
C THR A 113 13.13 -8.63 19.14
N ASN A 114 14.03 -7.75 18.70
CA ASN A 114 14.94 -7.97 17.56
C ASN A 114 14.24 -8.37 16.25
N PRO A 115 13.28 -7.57 15.73
CA PRO A 115 12.62 -7.90 14.47
C PRO A 115 13.54 -7.68 13.27
N ASP A 116 13.49 -8.60 12.30
CA ASP A 116 13.96 -8.36 10.94
C ASP A 116 12.79 -7.89 10.08
N GLY A 117 12.97 -6.74 9.41
CA GLY A 117 11.97 -6.17 8.51
C GLY A 117 12.56 -5.96 7.11
N LEU A 118 11.75 -6.21 6.09
CA LEU A 118 12.14 -5.97 4.70
C LEU A 118 10.98 -5.28 3.96
N VAL A 119 11.32 -4.27 3.17
CA VAL A 119 10.41 -3.66 2.21
C VAL A 119 11.10 -3.58 0.87
N THR A 120 10.38 -3.96 -0.18
CA THR A 120 10.84 -3.89 -1.56
C THR A 120 9.73 -3.27 -2.40
N GLY A 121 10.10 -2.32 -3.26
CA GLY A 121 9.19 -1.68 -4.18
C GLY A 121 9.89 -1.45 -5.51
N ALA A 122 9.15 -1.68 -6.59
CA ALA A 122 9.55 -1.28 -7.93
C ALA A 122 8.45 -0.39 -8.48
N LEU A 123 8.81 0.82 -8.92
CA LEU A 123 7.90 1.71 -9.63
C LEU A 123 8.45 1.96 -11.02
N THR A 124 7.54 2.01 -11.99
CA THR A 124 7.84 2.37 -13.36
C THR A 124 6.94 3.53 -13.74
N LEU A 125 7.53 4.57 -14.31
CA LEU A 125 6.81 5.71 -14.86
C LEU A 125 6.91 5.63 -16.38
N THR A 126 5.77 5.66 -17.06
CA THR A 126 5.70 5.68 -18.52
C THR A 126 4.91 6.90 -18.94
N ASP A 127 5.40 7.55 -19.97
CA ASP A 127 4.75 8.67 -20.63
C ASP A 127 4.08 8.19 -21.91
N GLY A 128 2.89 8.74 -22.19
CA GLY A 128 2.17 8.42 -23.41
C GLY A 128 2.87 9.00 -24.64
N SER A 129 2.45 8.54 -25.83
CA SER A 129 2.92 9.11 -27.09
C SER A 129 2.21 10.43 -27.46
N GLU A 130 1.10 10.74 -26.78
CA GLU A 130 0.23 11.86 -27.12
C GLU A 130 0.53 13.10 -26.26
N PRO A 131 0.64 14.30 -26.86
CA PRO A 131 0.88 15.54 -26.13
C PRO A 131 -0.25 15.91 -25.14
N PRO A 132 0.06 16.62 -24.03
CA PRO A 132 1.39 17.08 -23.64
C PRO A 132 2.24 15.94 -23.06
N ASN A 133 3.48 15.85 -23.54
CA ASN A 133 4.45 14.87 -23.06
C ASN A 133 5.09 15.37 -21.77
N GLY A 134 5.40 14.47 -20.86
CA GLY A 134 6.04 14.73 -19.58
C GLY A 134 5.26 14.06 -18.46
N ALA A 135 5.71 12.88 -18.06
CA ALA A 135 5.23 12.22 -16.86
C ALA A 135 6.17 12.56 -15.70
N THR A 136 5.62 13.01 -14.58
CA THR A 136 6.39 13.20 -13.34
C THR A 136 5.78 12.39 -12.21
N PHE A 137 6.66 11.73 -11.46
CA PHE A 137 6.36 11.14 -10.18
C PHE A 137 7.06 12.00 -9.14
N THR A 138 6.28 12.72 -8.35
CA THR A 138 6.81 13.54 -7.25
C THR A 138 6.38 12.92 -5.94
N GLY A 139 7.35 12.60 -5.10
CA GLY A 139 7.07 12.12 -3.76
C GLY A 139 6.50 13.21 -2.86
N LEU A 140 5.38 12.92 -2.19
CA LEU A 140 4.67 13.87 -1.34
C LEU A 140 4.86 13.60 0.16
N TYR A 141 5.70 12.62 0.53
CA TYR A 141 6.01 12.34 1.93
C TYR A 141 7.03 13.34 2.49
N PRO A 142 7.17 13.47 3.83
CA PRO A 142 8.00 14.51 4.44
C PRO A 142 9.46 14.53 3.97
N SER A 143 10.03 13.39 3.56
CA SER A 143 11.39 13.33 3.00
C SER A 143 11.48 13.62 1.49
N GLY A 144 10.37 13.93 0.80
CA GLY A 144 10.28 14.09 -0.65
C GLY A 144 10.23 12.77 -1.43
N ASN A 145 10.15 11.65 -0.72
CA ASN A 145 9.99 10.31 -1.28
C ASN A 145 8.52 10.03 -1.63
N GLY A 146 8.30 9.16 -2.62
CA GLY A 146 6.96 8.79 -3.09
C GLY A 146 6.44 7.45 -2.59
N PHE A 147 7.26 6.73 -1.82
CA PHE A 147 6.85 5.52 -1.12
C PHE A 147 7.20 5.63 0.37
N MET A 148 6.26 5.25 1.23
CA MET A 148 6.45 5.15 2.67
C MET A 148 5.83 3.85 3.18
N ALA A 149 6.63 3.03 3.86
CA ALA A 149 6.16 1.85 4.55
C ALA A 149 6.00 2.15 6.05
N GLN A 150 4.88 1.73 6.61
CA GLN A 150 4.55 1.94 8.01
C GLN A 150 3.96 0.67 8.64
N TYR A 151 4.04 0.59 9.97
CA TYR A 151 3.40 -0.44 10.77
C TYR A 151 2.78 0.18 12.03
N ASN A 152 1.90 -0.57 12.69
CA ASN A 152 1.18 -0.13 13.89
C ASN A 152 0.38 1.17 13.68
N GLY A 153 -0.21 1.33 12.49
CA GLY A 153 -1.04 2.47 12.10
C GLY A 153 -0.65 3.04 10.74
N ALA A 154 -1.59 3.72 10.08
CA ALA A 154 -1.33 4.46 8.85
C ALA A 154 -0.89 5.89 9.16
N ALA A 155 -0.35 6.57 8.15
CA ALA A 155 0.18 7.92 8.30
C ALA A 155 -0.96 8.87 8.66
N PRO A 156 -0.73 9.86 9.54
CA PRO A 156 0.55 10.21 10.20
C PRO A 156 0.77 9.50 11.54
N THR A 157 -0.12 8.61 11.96
CA THR A 157 -0.14 8.01 13.30
C THR A 157 0.67 6.72 13.44
N GLY A 158 1.01 6.08 12.33
CA GLY A 158 1.82 4.86 12.27
C GLY A 158 3.29 5.08 12.62
N THR A 159 3.98 3.98 12.91
CA THR A 159 5.44 3.99 13.01
C THR A 159 6.05 3.86 11.61
N SER A 160 6.85 4.85 11.20
CA SER A 160 7.57 4.79 9.92
C SER A 160 8.64 3.70 9.97
N PHE A 161 8.63 2.81 8.98
CA PHE A 161 9.67 1.82 8.79
C PHE A 161 10.72 2.34 7.80
N VAL A 162 10.29 2.80 6.62
CA VAL A 162 11.18 3.36 5.59
C VAL A 162 10.41 4.32 4.68
N GLU A 163 11.09 5.39 4.25
CA GLU A 163 10.68 6.22 3.12
C GLU A 163 11.68 5.99 1.97
N ALA A 164 11.18 5.75 0.77
CA ALA A 164 12.00 5.40 -0.37
C ALA A 164 11.38 5.85 -1.70
N VAL A 165 12.12 5.64 -2.77
CA VAL A 165 11.78 6.05 -4.14
C VAL A 165 11.65 7.57 -4.24
N PRO A 166 12.75 8.25 -4.60
CA PRO A 166 12.70 9.69 -4.87
C PRO A 166 11.86 9.98 -6.13
N SER A 167 11.84 11.23 -6.55
CA SER A 167 11.13 11.61 -7.77
C SER A 167 11.63 10.87 -9.01
N MET A 168 10.72 10.64 -9.95
CA MET A 168 11.02 10.16 -11.30
C MET A 168 10.43 11.16 -12.29
N ALA A 169 11.09 11.37 -13.41
CA ALA A 169 10.55 12.18 -14.50
C ALA A 169 10.94 11.54 -15.83
N THR A 170 10.01 11.52 -16.77
CA THR A 170 10.36 11.32 -18.17
C THR A 170 10.69 12.68 -18.75
N THR A 171 11.92 12.85 -19.22
CA THR A 171 12.28 13.99 -20.06
C THR A 171 12.15 13.56 -21.50
N LEU A 172 11.49 14.37 -22.33
CA LEU A 172 11.68 14.24 -23.77
C LEU A 172 13.13 14.61 -24.15
N PRO A 173 13.71 13.97 -25.18
CA PRO A 173 14.79 14.57 -25.95
C PRO A 173 14.33 15.82 -26.72
#